data_AF-A0A4R7UUN7-F1
#
_entry.id   AF-A0A4R7UUN7-F1
#
_cell.length_a   1.000
_cell.length_b   1.000
_cell.length_c   1.000
_cell.angle_alpha   90.00
_cell.angle_beta   90.00
_cell.angle_gamma   90.00
#
_symmetry.space_group_name_H-M   'P 1'
#
loop_
_entity.id
_entity.type
_entity.pdbx_description
1 polymer ?
#
loop_
_entity_poly.entity_id
_entity_poly.type
_entity_poly.pdbx_seq_one_letter_code
_entity_poly.pdbx_strand_id
1 'polypeptide(L)'
;MHGNRPCAAVFGEPTNGCLVRIHSRCVYGEIFESVDCDCRDQLRQSMAMMRKAGAGVLIYLDQEGRGAGLLAKALGYQLTQRHGIDTFSSYRSLGLPEDCRTYEDAVAILRSLNLRHIRLLTNNPAKVAALSTADFQVDQQPFLVRGQSPEARRYLAAKARYGHTIPLAKLDTFSERVRRWARRLVPSRQQADVVSLPVATKEPVAASTPTDMVS
;
A
#
# COMPACT_ATOMS: atom_id res chain seq x y z
N MET A 1 18.22 -7.71 -12.58
CA MET A 1 17.08 -6.85 -12.94
C MET A 1 15.80 -7.67 -12.82
N HIS A 2 15.12 -7.63 -11.67
CA HIS A 2 13.88 -8.39 -11.46
C HIS A 2 12.69 -7.63 -12.08
N GLY A 3 12.41 -7.95 -13.35
CA GLY A 3 11.10 -8.42 -13.85
C GLY A 3 9.77 -7.70 -13.59
N ASN A 4 9.71 -6.55 -12.91
CA ASN A 4 8.42 -5.88 -12.72
C ASN A 4 8.20 -4.78 -13.74
N ARG A 5 7.31 -5.05 -14.71
CA ARG A 5 6.85 -4.03 -15.63
C ARG A 5 5.70 -3.27 -14.96
N PRO A 6 5.83 -1.96 -14.72
CA PRO A 6 4.72 -1.17 -14.22
C PRO A 6 3.59 -1.24 -15.25
N CYS A 7 2.36 -1.47 -14.79
CA CYS A 7 1.20 -1.60 -15.67
C CYS A 7 0.22 -0.46 -15.43
N ALA A 8 -0.49 -0.08 -16.49
CA ALA A 8 -1.55 0.92 -16.42
C ALA A 8 -2.81 0.42 -17.11
N ALA A 9 -3.96 0.68 -16.49
CA ALA A 9 -5.26 0.51 -17.09
C ALA A 9 -5.79 1.90 -17.51
N VAL A 10 -6.12 2.03 -18.78
CA VAL A 10 -6.69 3.24 -19.38
C VAL A 10 -8.19 3.07 -19.53
N PHE A 11 -8.94 4.10 -19.11
CA PHE A 11 -10.39 4.17 -19.22
C PHE A 11 -10.73 5.30 -20.19
N GLY A 12 -11.33 4.98 -21.33
CA GLY A 12 -11.60 5.95 -22.39
C GLY A 12 -10.32 6.56 -22.98
N GLU A 13 -10.41 7.78 -23.48
CA GLU A 13 -9.26 8.52 -24.03
C GLU A 13 -8.67 9.47 -22.96
N PRO A 14 -7.44 9.26 -22.48
CA PRO A 14 -6.81 10.15 -21.51
C PRO A 14 -6.50 11.52 -22.11
N THR A 15 -6.96 12.57 -21.44
CA THR A 15 -6.65 13.97 -21.79
C THR A 15 -6.14 14.71 -20.56
N ASN A 16 -5.53 15.88 -20.77
CA ASN A 16 -5.13 16.74 -19.65
C ASN A 16 -6.32 17.05 -18.73
N GLY A 17 -6.10 16.90 -17.43
CA GLY A 17 -7.13 17.02 -16.40
C GLY A 17 -7.93 15.73 -16.16
N CYS A 18 -7.59 14.60 -16.79
CA CYS A 18 -8.24 13.32 -16.50
C CYS A 18 -7.94 12.84 -15.07
N LEU A 19 -8.76 11.89 -14.58
CA LEU A 19 -8.54 11.26 -13.29
C LEU A 19 -7.35 10.31 -13.36
N VAL A 20 -6.43 10.42 -12.41
CA VAL A 20 -5.28 9.52 -12.29
C VAL A 20 -5.25 8.91 -10.89
N ARG A 21 -4.96 7.61 -10.82
CA ARG A 21 -4.69 6.90 -9.57
C ARG A 21 -3.38 6.14 -9.70
N ILE A 22 -2.41 6.48 -8.86
CA ILE A 22 -1.22 5.65 -8.64
C ILE A 22 -1.53 4.71 -7.49
N HIS A 23 -1.59 3.42 -7.75
CA HIS A 23 -1.93 2.38 -6.79
C HIS A 23 -0.71 1.50 -6.51
N SER A 24 -0.31 1.42 -5.24
CA SER A 24 0.76 0.51 -4.82
C SER A 24 0.12 -0.83 -4.46
N ARG A 25 0.58 -1.92 -5.08
CA ARG A 25 0.06 -3.27 -4.86
C ARG A 25 -0.08 -3.60 -3.38
N CYS A 26 -1.21 -4.22 -3.04
CA CYS A 26 -1.49 -4.75 -1.72
C CYS A 26 -2.22 -6.09 -1.83
N VAL A 27 -1.47 -7.19 -1.90
CA VAL A 27 -1.97 -8.58 -1.99
C VAL A 27 -2.96 -8.89 -0.87
N TYR A 28 -2.61 -8.51 0.36
CA TYR A 28 -3.47 -8.76 1.52
C TYR A 28 -4.85 -8.11 1.37
N GLY A 29 -4.92 -6.86 0.91
CA GLY A 29 -6.20 -6.19 0.71
C GLY A 29 -6.92 -6.68 -0.55
N GLU A 30 -6.21 -6.78 -1.66
CA GLU A 30 -6.79 -6.98 -2.99
C GLU A 30 -7.15 -8.43 -3.29
N ILE A 31 -6.31 -9.38 -2.85
CA ILE A 31 -6.47 -10.81 -3.14
C ILE A 31 -7.03 -11.53 -1.91
N PHE A 32 -6.43 -11.33 -0.74
CA PHE A 32 -6.86 -11.98 0.50
C PHE A 32 -7.98 -11.23 1.24
N GLU A 33 -8.48 -10.14 0.65
CA GLU A 33 -9.66 -9.44 1.15
C GLU A 33 -9.54 -8.93 2.59
N SER A 34 -8.31 -8.66 3.04
CA SER A 34 -8.02 -8.16 4.38
C SER A 34 -8.80 -6.89 4.67
N VAL A 35 -9.41 -6.86 5.86
CA VAL A 35 -10.12 -5.70 6.40
C VAL A 35 -9.20 -4.75 7.15
N ASP A 36 -7.90 -5.04 7.25
CA ASP A 36 -6.94 -4.23 8.02
C ASP A 36 -6.46 -2.99 7.24
N CYS A 37 -6.77 -2.92 5.96
CA CYS A 37 -6.45 -1.79 5.09
C CYS A 37 -7.59 -1.50 4.11
N ASP A 38 -7.52 -0.36 3.46
CA ASP A 38 -8.53 0.10 2.51
C ASP A 38 -8.10 -0.01 1.04
N CYS A 39 -6.99 -0.71 0.77
CA CYS A 39 -6.38 -0.77 -0.55
C CYS A 39 -7.33 -1.33 -1.62
N ARG A 40 -8.09 -2.38 -1.31
CA ARG A 40 -9.06 -2.98 -2.24
C ARG A 40 -10.16 -2.00 -2.63
N ASP A 41 -10.73 -1.34 -1.64
CA ASP A 41 -11.87 -0.47 -1.87
C ASP A 41 -11.41 0.80 -2.58
N GLN A 42 -10.20 1.29 -2.27
CA GLN A 42 -9.56 2.38 -3.01
C GLN A 42 -9.36 2.02 -4.49
N LEU A 43 -8.88 0.81 -4.77
CA LEU A 43 -8.69 0.32 -6.14
C LEU A 43 -10.03 0.26 -6.89
N ARG A 44 -11.04 -0.40 -6.32
CA ARG A 44 -12.37 -0.55 -6.92
C ARG A 44 -13.06 0.79 -7.15
N GLN A 45 -13.05 1.68 -6.15
CA GLN A 45 -13.69 2.99 -6.24
C GLN A 45 -12.98 3.89 -7.26
N SER A 46 -11.64 3.82 -7.38
CA SER A 46 -10.91 4.58 -8.39
C SER A 46 -11.35 4.20 -9.80
N MET A 47 -11.42 2.90 -10.09
CA MET A 47 -11.88 2.42 -11.41
C MET A 47 -13.34 2.82 -11.68
N ALA A 48 -14.22 2.77 -10.66
CA ALA A 48 -15.60 3.20 -10.82
C ALA A 48 -15.71 4.70 -11.14
N MET A 49 -14.92 5.54 -10.47
CA MET A 49 -14.87 6.98 -10.75
C MET A 49 -14.35 7.28 -12.16
N MET A 50 -13.31 6.57 -12.62
CA MET A 50 -12.77 6.72 -13.97
C MET A 50 -13.78 6.30 -15.04
N ARG A 51 -14.46 5.16 -14.86
CA ARG A 51 -15.54 4.74 -15.77
C ARG A 51 -16.66 5.77 -15.83
N LYS A 52 -17.09 6.30 -14.69
CA LYS A 52 -18.14 7.33 -14.64
C LYS A 52 -17.70 8.63 -15.32
N ALA A 53 -16.43 9.01 -15.19
CA ALA A 53 -15.89 10.21 -15.82
C ALA A 53 -15.66 10.04 -17.34
N GLY A 54 -15.65 8.81 -17.86
CA GLY A 54 -15.38 8.50 -19.26
C GLY A 54 -13.91 8.62 -19.67
N ALA A 55 -13.03 9.11 -18.79
CA ALA A 55 -11.59 9.25 -19.01
C ALA A 55 -10.79 9.05 -17.71
N GLY A 56 -9.73 8.25 -17.75
CA GLY A 56 -8.80 8.14 -16.62
C GLY A 56 -7.71 7.08 -16.77
N VAL A 57 -6.74 7.15 -15.86
CA VAL A 57 -5.56 6.26 -15.85
C VAL A 57 -5.34 5.70 -14.45
N LEU A 58 -5.37 4.38 -14.32
CA LEU A 58 -4.97 3.67 -13.11
C LEU A 58 -3.58 3.06 -13.34
N ILE A 59 -2.57 3.56 -12.63
CA ILE A 59 -1.21 3.04 -12.65
C ILE A 59 -1.05 2.09 -11.47
N TYR A 60 -0.65 0.86 -11.72
CA TYR A 60 -0.48 -0.18 -10.72
C TYR A 60 1.01 -0.52 -10.59
N LEU A 61 1.58 -0.13 -9.45
CA LEU A 61 2.99 -0.33 -9.13
C LEU A 61 3.13 -1.51 -8.19
N ASP A 62 4.02 -2.45 -8.52
CA ASP A 62 4.35 -3.54 -7.61
C ASP A 62 5.29 -3.02 -6.50
N GLN A 63 4.67 -2.45 -5.48
CA GLN A 63 5.33 -1.85 -4.33
C GLN A 63 4.68 -2.32 -3.03
N GLU A 64 4.55 -3.64 -2.91
CA GLU A 64 4.00 -4.26 -1.71
C GLU A 64 4.83 -3.91 -0.47
N GLY A 65 4.16 -3.79 0.68
CA GLY A 65 4.83 -3.47 1.94
C GLY A 65 5.60 -2.15 1.89
N ARG A 66 5.08 -1.15 1.17
CA ARG A 66 5.77 0.14 0.94
C ARG A 66 7.13 -0.02 0.25
N GLY A 67 7.22 -0.97 -0.68
CA GLY A 67 8.46 -1.30 -1.38
C GLY A 67 9.40 -2.24 -0.61
N ALA A 68 9.13 -2.55 0.66
CA ALA A 68 9.90 -3.54 1.42
C ALA A 68 9.50 -5.00 1.09
N GLY A 69 8.42 -5.19 0.33
CA GLY A 69 7.97 -6.50 -0.14
C GLY A 69 6.98 -7.20 0.79
N LEU A 70 6.44 -8.32 0.30
CA LEU A 70 5.39 -9.07 0.98
C LEU A 70 5.86 -9.71 2.30
N LEU A 71 7.10 -10.20 2.35
CA LEU A 71 7.68 -10.81 3.55
C LEU A 71 7.83 -9.78 4.69
N ALA A 72 8.39 -8.60 4.37
CA ALA A 72 8.50 -7.49 5.33
C ALA A 72 7.14 -7.09 5.89
N LYS A 73 6.11 -7.05 5.03
CA LYS A 73 4.74 -6.78 5.46
C LYS A 73 4.22 -7.86 6.41
N ALA A 74 4.42 -9.14 6.11
CA ALA A 74 3.99 -10.24 6.98
C ALA A 74 4.64 -10.16 8.38
N LEU A 75 5.95 -9.94 8.43
CA LEU A 75 6.69 -9.75 9.68
C LEU A 75 6.21 -8.50 10.45
N GLY A 76 5.98 -7.39 9.75
CA GLY A 76 5.42 -6.18 10.33
C GLY A 76 4.04 -6.43 10.95
N TYR A 77 3.15 -7.15 10.25
CA TYR A 77 1.86 -7.56 10.78
C TYR A 77 1.99 -8.38 12.06
N GLN A 78 2.88 -9.38 12.08
CA GLN A 78 3.12 -10.22 13.26
C GLN A 78 3.53 -9.38 14.48
N LEU A 79 4.43 -8.41 14.30
CA LEU A 79 4.85 -7.50 15.37
C LEU A 79 3.71 -6.58 15.82
N THR A 80 2.96 -6.01 14.87
CA THR A 80 1.80 -5.15 15.13
C THR A 80 0.76 -5.89 15.98
N GLN A 81 0.49 -7.16 15.67
CA GLN A 81 -0.48 -7.99 16.39
C GLN A 81 0.01 -8.46 17.76
N ARG A 82 1.30 -8.84 17.87
CA ARG A 82 1.88 -9.31 19.15
C ARG A 82 2.10 -8.20 20.15
N HIS A 83 2.49 -7.01 19.68
CA HIS A 83 2.95 -5.92 20.56
C HIS A 83 2.02 -4.71 20.56
N GLY A 84 0.96 -4.70 19.74
CA GLY A 84 0.03 -3.58 19.66
C GLY A 84 0.64 -2.28 19.13
N ILE A 85 1.83 -2.34 18.54
CA ILE A 85 2.54 -1.19 17.95
C ILE A 85 1.96 -0.85 16.58
N ASP A 86 2.12 0.39 16.11
CA ASP A 86 1.67 0.78 14.77
C ASP A 86 2.60 0.26 13.66
N THR A 87 2.09 0.24 12.42
CA THR A 87 2.81 -0.32 11.26
C THR A 87 4.15 0.36 10.96
N PHE A 88 4.32 1.65 11.25
CA PHE A 88 5.59 2.33 11.00
C PHE A 88 6.60 1.95 12.08
N SER A 89 6.16 1.89 13.35
CA SER A 89 6.98 1.43 14.45
C SER A 89 7.42 -0.03 14.27
N SER A 90 6.56 -0.90 13.75
CA SER A 90 6.95 -2.29 13.47
C SER A 90 8.00 -2.40 12.35
N TYR A 91 7.97 -1.53 11.34
CA TYR A 91 9.00 -1.50 10.30
C TYR A 91 10.35 -1.03 10.85
N ARG A 92 10.35 -0.02 11.73
CA ARG A 92 11.56 0.39 12.46
C ARG A 92 12.12 -0.73 13.32
N SER A 93 11.28 -1.49 14.04
CA SER A 93 11.71 -2.65 14.82
C SER A 93 12.35 -3.76 13.96
N LEU A 94 12.01 -3.84 12.68
CA LEU A 94 12.61 -4.77 11.72
C LEU A 94 13.89 -4.24 11.06
N GLY A 95 14.33 -3.02 11.40
CA GLY A 95 15.47 -2.37 10.76
C GLY A 95 15.21 -1.98 9.30
N LEU A 96 13.93 -1.85 8.90
CA LEU A 96 13.53 -1.53 7.54
C LEU A 96 13.23 -0.03 7.37
N PRO A 97 13.46 0.54 6.17
CA PRO A 97 13.08 1.91 5.90
C PRO A 97 11.55 2.07 6.01
N GLU A 98 11.10 3.24 6.46
CA GLU A 98 9.68 3.51 6.68
C GLU A 98 8.85 3.53 5.39
N ASP A 99 9.49 3.87 4.26
CA ASP A 99 8.92 3.88 2.93
C ASP A 99 10.03 3.79 1.87
N CYS A 100 10.02 2.74 1.05
CA CYS A 100 10.98 2.50 -0.03
C CYS A 100 10.40 2.80 -1.42
N ARG A 101 9.21 3.40 -1.48
CA ARG A 101 8.49 3.58 -2.76
C ARG A 101 9.11 4.70 -3.57
N THR A 102 9.25 4.43 -4.86
CA THR A 102 9.57 5.45 -5.87
C THR A 102 8.39 5.64 -6.81
N TYR A 103 8.36 6.73 -7.57
CA TYR A 103 7.25 7.00 -8.50
C TYR A 103 7.74 7.31 -9.92
N GLU A 104 9.00 6.97 -10.25
CA GLU A 104 9.55 7.21 -11.59
C GLU A 104 8.76 6.47 -12.67
N ASP A 105 8.37 5.23 -12.41
CA ASP A 105 7.54 4.43 -13.33
C ASP A 105 6.21 5.11 -13.64
N ALA A 106 5.57 5.71 -12.63
CA ALA A 106 4.32 6.43 -12.82
C ALA A 106 4.54 7.70 -13.67
N VAL A 107 5.64 8.42 -13.42
CA VAL A 107 6.05 9.57 -14.24
C VAL A 107 6.25 9.15 -15.70
N ALA A 108 6.98 8.06 -15.94
CA ALA A 108 7.28 7.57 -17.29
C ALA A 108 5.99 7.19 -18.05
N ILE A 109 5.07 6.48 -17.40
CA ILE A 109 3.78 6.11 -17.98
C ILE A 109 2.98 7.37 -18.34
N LEU A 110 2.84 8.32 -17.43
CA LEU A 110 2.05 9.54 -17.68
C LEU A 110 2.65 10.39 -18.82
N ARG A 111 3.98 10.44 -18.92
CA ARG A 111 4.67 11.10 -20.05
C ARG A 111 4.41 10.39 -21.37
N SER A 112 4.43 9.05 -21.39
CA SER A 112 4.12 8.29 -22.61
C SER A 112 2.68 8.47 -23.08
N LEU A 113 1.76 8.78 -22.16
CA LEU A 113 0.37 9.13 -22.47
C LEU A 113 0.21 10.62 -22.82
N ASN A 114 1.31 11.36 -22.95
CA ASN A 114 1.37 12.79 -23.26
C ASN A 114 0.54 13.67 -22.31
N LEU A 115 0.43 13.26 -21.03
CA LEU A 115 -0.25 14.03 -20.00
C LEU A 115 0.73 15.00 -19.34
N ARG A 116 0.24 16.19 -18.98
CA ARG A 116 0.96 17.23 -18.25
C ARG A 116 0.15 17.79 -17.09
N HIS A 117 -1.17 17.76 -17.18
CA HIS A 117 -2.10 18.12 -16.12
C HIS A 117 -2.96 16.92 -15.74
N ILE A 118 -3.09 16.63 -14.45
CA ILE A 118 -3.83 15.48 -13.95
C ILE A 118 -4.62 15.82 -12.68
N ARG A 119 -5.75 15.13 -12.48
CA ARG A 119 -6.47 15.10 -11.20
C ARG A 119 -6.12 13.84 -10.44
N LEU A 120 -5.25 13.94 -9.45
CA LEU A 120 -4.65 12.78 -8.77
C LEU A 120 -5.46 12.36 -7.54
N LEU A 121 -6.03 11.15 -7.58
CA LEU A 121 -6.76 10.52 -6.48
C LEU A 121 -5.81 10.01 -5.38
N THR A 122 -5.40 10.90 -4.46
CA THR A 122 -4.42 10.59 -3.41
C THR A 122 -4.59 11.40 -2.12
N ASN A 123 -4.28 10.75 -1.00
CA ASN A 123 -4.04 11.40 0.31
C ASN A 123 -2.55 11.39 0.68
N ASN A 124 -1.69 10.81 -0.16
CA ASN A 124 -0.26 10.75 0.07
C ASN A 124 0.42 11.96 -0.59
N PRO A 125 0.96 12.92 0.19
CA PRO A 125 1.65 14.08 -0.35
C PRO A 125 2.92 13.71 -1.12
N ALA A 126 3.58 12.60 -0.79
CA ALA A 126 4.78 12.15 -1.51
C ALA A 126 4.49 11.84 -2.99
N LYS A 127 3.27 11.35 -3.31
CA LYS A 127 2.84 11.14 -4.70
C LYS A 127 2.62 12.45 -5.44
N VAL A 128 2.09 13.46 -4.76
CA VAL A 128 1.90 14.79 -5.33
C VAL A 128 3.26 15.41 -5.61
N ALA A 129 4.14 15.44 -4.61
CA ALA A 129 5.49 15.98 -4.72
C ALA A 129 6.28 15.32 -5.85
N ALA A 130 6.30 13.98 -5.93
CA ALA A 130 7.06 13.27 -6.96
C ALA A 130 6.60 13.61 -8.39
N LEU A 131 5.30 13.81 -8.61
CA LEU A 131 4.78 14.21 -9.91
C LEU A 131 5.02 15.70 -10.20
N SER A 132 4.86 16.56 -9.20
CA SER A 132 5.15 17.99 -9.34
C SER A 132 6.62 18.26 -9.65
N THR A 133 7.55 17.56 -9.00
CA THR A 133 8.99 17.62 -9.32
C THR A 133 9.31 17.11 -10.73
N ALA A 134 8.43 16.29 -11.32
CA ALA A 134 8.55 15.81 -12.69
C ALA A 134 7.80 16.67 -13.72
N ASP A 135 7.48 17.93 -13.35
CA ASP A 135 6.82 18.96 -14.17
C ASP A 135 5.37 18.65 -14.55
N PHE A 136 4.64 17.90 -13.71
CA PHE A 136 3.20 17.77 -13.84
C PHE A 136 2.45 18.83 -13.03
N GLN A 137 1.42 19.42 -13.63
CA GLN A 137 0.38 20.13 -12.88
C GLN A 137 -0.53 19.09 -12.22
N VAL A 138 -0.54 19.06 -10.89
CA VAL A 138 -1.27 18.04 -10.11
C VAL A 138 -2.38 18.68 -9.29
N ASP A 139 -3.62 18.45 -9.71
CA ASP A 139 -4.78 18.77 -8.89
C ASP A 139 -5.04 17.61 -7.93
N GLN A 140 -4.62 17.76 -6.67
CA GLN A 140 -4.87 16.72 -5.68
C GLN A 140 -6.37 16.58 -5.42
N GLN A 141 -6.87 15.36 -5.57
CA GLN A 141 -8.23 14.96 -5.23
C GLN A 141 -8.17 14.06 -3.99
N PRO A 142 -8.53 14.58 -2.80
CA PRO A 142 -8.61 13.76 -1.59
C PRO A 142 -9.50 12.54 -1.82
N PHE A 143 -8.99 11.37 -1.47
CA PHE A 143 -9.59 10.10 -1.84
C PHE A 143 -9.82 9.24 -0.61
N LEU A 144 -11.08 9.19 -0.15
CA LEU A 144 -11.48 8.44 1.03
C LEU A 144 -12.57 7.43 0.65
N VAL A 145 -12.38 6.19 1.08
CA VAL A 145 -13.43 5.16 1.03
C VAL A 145 -14.14 5.14 2.39
N ARG A 146 -15.48 5.13 2.36
CA ARG A 146 -16.33 5.05 3.56
C ARG A 146 -16.45 3.61 4.06
N GLY A 147 -16.90 3.45 5.31
CA GLY A 147 -17.26 2.13 5.85
C GLY A 147 -16.05 1.29 6.29
N GLN A 148 -15.03 1.93 6.87
CA GLN A 148 -13.80 1.25 7.28
C GLN A 148 -13.93 0.48 8.59
N SER A 149 -13.34 -0.72 8.64
CA SER A 149 -13.20 -1.53 9.85
C SER A 149 -12.44 -0.78 10.96
N PRO A 150 -12.53 -1.20 12.24
CA PRO A 150 -11.72 -0.63 13.32
C PRO A 150 -10.20 -0.70 13.06
N GLU A 151 -9.73 -1.79 12.47
CA GLU A 151 -8.31 -2.02 12.13
C GLU A 151 -7.85 -1.08 11.01
N ALA A 152 -8.63 -0.96 9.93
CA ALA A 152 -8.36 -0.02 8.85
C ALA A 152 -8.36 1.43 9.35
N ARG A 153 -9.22 1.80 10.30
CA ARG A 153 -9.17 3.14 10.92
C ARG A 153 -7.91 3.38 11.72
N ARG A 154 -7.44 2.40 12.50
CA ARG A 154 -6.17 2.49 13.21
C ARG A 154 -5.00 2.69 12.23
N TYR A 155 -5.02 1.95 11.13
CA TYR A 155 -4.04 2.09 10.06
C TYR A 155 -4.09 3.46 9.38
N LEU A 156 -5.28 3.97 9.05
CA LEU A 156 -5.46 5.32 8.49
C LEU A 156 -5.06 6.42 9.47
N ALA A 157 -5.36 6.26 10.76
CA ALA A 157 -4.92 7.18 11.81
C ALA A 157 -3.39 7.20 11.94
N ALA A 158 -2.74 6.03 11.85
CA ALA A 158 -1.28 5.96 11.79
C ALA A 158 -0.76 6.74 10.59
N LYS A 159 -1.27 6.49 9.37
CA LYS A 159 -0.88 7.26 8.16
C LYS A 159 -1.00 8.78 8.34
N ALA A 160 -2.07 9.25 8.99
CA ALA A 160 -2.28 10.66 9.25
C ALA A 160 -1.20 11.28 10.15
N ARG A 161 -0.75 10.55 11.19
CA ARG A 161 0.36 10.99 12.06
C ARG A 161 1.69 11.12 11.30
N TYR A 162 1.86 10.32 10.24
CA TYR A 162 3.02 10.37 9.36
C TYR A 162 2.73 11.18 8.08
N GLY A 163 2.03 12.31 8.22
CA GLY A 163 1.93 13.35 7.20
C GLY A 163 0.91 13.11 6.08
N HIS A 164 0.14 12.02 6.07
CA HIS A 164 -0.91 11.85 5.06
C HIS A 164 -2.13 12.73 5.37
N THR A 165 -2.67 13.42 4.36
CA THR A 165 -3.89 14.24 4.50
C THR A 165 -5.14 13.37 4.50
N ILE A 166 -5.48 12.81 5.66
CA ILE A 166 -6.66 11.93 5.82
C ILE A 166 -7.69 12.66 6.69
N PRO A 167 -8.90 12.96 6.18
CA PRO A 167 -9.94 13.61 6.97
C PRO A 167 -10.60 12.61 7.92
N LEU A 168 -9.95 12.32 9.06
CA LEU A 168 -10.38 11.31 10.03
C LEU A 168 -11.81 11.54 10.55
N ALA A 169 -12.24 12.80 10.68
CA ALA A 169 -13.60 13.16 11.09
C ALA A 169 -14.69 12.72 10.10
N LYS A 170 -14.33 12.41 8.84
CA LYS A 170 -15.24 11.94 7.79
C LYS A 170 -15.23 10.42 7.63
N LEU A 171 -14.54 9.69 8.50
CA LEU A 171 -14.57 8.22 8.52
C LEU A 171 -15.84 7.76 9.23
N ASP A 172 -16.89 7.46 8.45
CA ASP A 172 -18.13 6.90 8.99
C ASP A 172 -17.89 5.59 9.73
N THR A 173 -18.69 5.36 10.78
CA THR A 173 -18.64 4.10 11.53
C THR A 173 -19.18 2.95 10.69
N PHE A 174 -18.34 1.95 10.41
CA PHE A 174 -18.71 0.60 9.93
C PHE A 174 -20.06 0.20 10.52
N SER A 175 -21.12 0.24 9.71
CA SER A 175 -22.48 0.20 10.24
C SER A 175 -22.72 -1.10 11.01
N GLU A 176 -23.47 -1.02 12.11
CA GLU A 176 -23.88 -2.20 12.88
C GLU A 176 -24.66 -3.21 12.05
N ARG A 177 -25.30 -2.78 10.94
CA ARG A 177 -25.96 -3.68 9.97
C ARG A 177 -24.96 -4.63 9.31
N VAL A 178 -23.76 -4.15 8.96
CA VAL A 178 -22.70 -5.01 8.39
C VAL A 178 -22.11 -5.92 9.48
N ARG A 179 -21.94 -5.45 10.72
CA ARG A 179 -21.54 -6.33 11.84
C ARG A 179 -22.56 -7.42 12.13
N ARG A 180 -23.86 -7.13 11.98
CA ARG A 180 -24.95 -8.11 12.20
C ARG A 180 -25.00 -9.16 11.09
N TRP A 181 -24.71 -8.77 9.85
CA TRP A 181 -24.62 -9.67 8.70
C TRP A 181 -23.33 -10.52 8.72
N ALA A 182 -22.17 -9.89 8.97
CA ALA A 182 -20.88 -10.59 9.04
C ALA A 182 -20.80 -11.61 10.20
N ARG A 183 -21.40 -11.29 11.36
CA ARG A 183 -21.49 -12.25 12.50
C ARG A 183 -22.38 -13.46 12.23
N ARG A 184 -23.24 -13.42 11.22
CA ARG A 184 -24.09 -14.55 10.82
C ARG A 184 -23.41 -15.49 9.81
N LEU A 185 -22.33 -15.05 9.16
CA LEU A 185 -21.66 -15.80 8.09
C LEU A 185 -20.23 -16.24 8.42
N VAL A 186 -19.63 -15.68 9.46
CA VAL A 186 -18.31 -16.09 9.95
C VAL A 186 -18.51 -16.95 11.20
N PRO A 187 -18.31 -18.28 11.15
CA PRO A 187 -18.23 -19.09 12.35
C PRO A 187 -17.17 -18.48 13.27
N SER A 188 -17.44 -18.49 14.58
CA SER A 188 -16.52 -18.03 15.63
C SER A 188 -15.06 -18.14 15.20
N ARG A 189 -14.32 -17.02 15.14
CA ARG A 189 -12.90 -16.96 14.80
C ARG A 189 -12.18 -18.16 15.43
N GLN A 190 -11.95 -19.22 14.66
CA GLN A 190 -10.86 -20.12 14.95
C GLN A 190 -9.62 -19.28 14.64
N GLN A 191 -8.86 -19.02 15.69
CA GLN A 191 -7.55 -18.42 15.60
C GLN A 191 -6.80 -19.23 14.55
N ALA A 192 -6.44 -18.62 13.43
CA ALA A 192 -5.63 -19.31 12.43
C ALA A 192 -4.37 -19.78 13.16
N ASP A 193 -4.13 -21.10 13.17
CA ASP A 193 -2.94 -21.66 13.79
C ASP A 193 -1.72 -21.00 13.16
N VAL A 194 -0.97 -20.27 13.99
CA VAL A 194 0.31 -19.70 13.59
C VAL A 194 1.27 -20.88 13.47
N VAL A 195 1.34 -21.48 12.28
CA VAL A 195 2.34 -22.49 11.98
C VAL A 195 3.69 -21.81 11.96
N SER A 196 4.53 -22.13 12.94
CA SER A 196 5.92 -21.70 12.94
C SER A 196 6.64 -22.46 11.83
N LEU A 197 6.97 -21.78 10.74
CA LEU A 197 7.84 -22.34 9.72
C LEU A 197 9.26 -22.44 10.31
N PRO A 198 9.93 -23.60 10.21
CA PRO A 198 11.32 -23.71 10.62
C PRO A 198 12.16 -22.80 9.74
N VAL A 199 12.61 -21.67 10.30
CA VAL A 199 13.67 -20.87 9.69
C VAL A 199 14.93 -21.70 9.85
N ALA A 200 15.46 -22.23 8.75
CA ALA A 200 16.76 -22.89 8.75
C ALA A 200 17.79 -21.89 9.27
N THR A 201 18.23 -22.09 10.52
CA THR A 201 19.39 -21.38 11.06
C THR A 201 20.57 -21.81 10.22
N LYS A 202 21.13 -20.90 9.41
CA LYS A 202 22.46 -21.12 8.85
C LYS A 202 23.40 -21.32 10.03
N GLU A 203 24.01 -22.50 10.11
CA GLU A 203 25.11 -22.73 11.02
C GLU A 203 26.18 -21.66 10.79
N PRO A 204 26.79 -21.11 11.85
CA PRO A 204 27.88 -20.17 11.70
C PRO A 204 29.03 -20.87 10.96
N VAL A 205 29.42 -20.31 9.82
CA VAL A 205 30.60 -20.73 9.09
C VAL A 205 31.79 -20.55 10.04
N ALA A 206 32.40 -21.67 10.44
CA ALA A 206 33.61 -21.65 11.26
C ALA A 206 34.68 -20.81 10.57
N ALA A 207 35.16 -19.77 11.26
CA ALA A 207 36.31 -19.00 10.82
C ALA A 207 37.53 -19.93 10.84
N SER A 208 38.00 -20.34 9.66
CA SER A 208 39.32 -20.95 9.52
C SER A 208 40.37 -19.90 9.82
N THR A 209 41.11 -20.09 10.90
CA THR A 209 42.32 -19.33 11.23
C THR A 209 43.34 -19.45 10.09
N PRO A 210 44.00 -18.36 9.66
CA PRO A 210 45.14 -18.48 8.76
C PRO A 210 46.30 -19.09 9.54
N THR A 211 46.87 -20.18 9.02
CA THR A 211 48.11 -20.75 9.52
C THR A 211 49.25 -19.76 9.30
N ASP A 212 49.97 -19.43 10.38
CA ASP A 212 51.22 -18.68 10.36
C ASP A 212 52.23 -19.34 9.41
N MET A 213 52.68 -18.59 8.39
CA MET A 213 53.95 -18.87 7.71
C MET A 213 55.02 -17.97 8.32
N VAL A 214 55.88 -18.58 9.13
CA VAL A 214 57.21 -18.04 9.48
C VAL A 214 58.25 -19.09 9.13
N SER A 215 59.23 -18.66 8.34
CA SER A 215 60.46 -19.33 7.85
C SER A 215 60.37 -20.00 6.49
#